data_AF-A0A2V1NEV7-F1
#
_entry.id   AF-A0A2V1NEV7-F1
#
_cell.length_a   1.000
_cell.length_b   1.000
_cell.length_c   1.000
_cell.angle_alpha   90.00
_cell.angle_beta   90.00
_cell.angle_gamma   90.00
#
_symmetry.space_group_name_H-M   'P 1'
#
loop_
_entity.id
_entity.type
_entity.pdbx_description
1 polymer ?
#
loop_
_entity_poly.entity_id
_entity_poly.type
_entity_poly.pdbx_seq_one_letter_code
_entity_poly.pdbx_strand_id
1 'polypeptide(L)'
;MRERVLAERELVVRRYREGVPLSRLAEEYGVSTGWLGRRFDEWGEARRGLVDALLYRRAGARVFRGRARRRSSEEVREARAEFVAARDSVEARYREGVSAAALAREFRVSPTFVAERLAAWGVPRREPRASEPT
;
A
#
# COMPACT_ATOMS: atom_id res chain seq x y z
N MET A 1 25.64 -6.35 1.99
CA MET A 1 24.74 -5.27 1.51
C MET A 1 25.16 -3.90 2.05
N ARG A 2 25.08 -3.66 3.36
CA ARG A 2 25.62 -2.46 4.02
C ARG A 2 27.15 -2.34 3.92
N GLU A 3 27.86 -3.47 4.00
CA GLU A 3 29.32 -3.54 3.84
C GLU A 3 29.78 -3.08 2.47
N ARG A 4 28.99 -3.34 1.42
CA ARG A 4 29.29 -2.84 0.07
C ARG A 4 29.24 -1.32 0.00
N VAL A 5 28.27 -0.69 0.66
CA VAL A 5 28.19 0.78 0.76
C VAL A 5 29.41 1.36 1.48
N LEU A 6 29.91 0.67 2.52
CA LEU A 6 31.09 1.10 3.26
C LEU A 6 32.37 0.94 2.42
N ALA A 7 32.52 -0.19 1.73
CA ALA A 7 33.66 -0.47 0.86
C ALA A 7 33.69 0.43 -0.38
N GLU A 8 32.52 0.77 -0.93
CA GLU A 8 32.35 1.61 -2.12
C GLU A 8 32.05 3.08 -1.76
N ARG A 9 32.44 3.56 -0.56
CA ARG A 9 32.13 4.91 -0.05
C ARG A 9 32.36 6.01 -1.10
N GLU A 10 33.56 6.04 -1.67
CA GLU A 10 33.99 7.02 -2.69
C GLU A 10 33.02 7.06 -3.88
N LEU A 11 32.62 5.89 -4.38
CA LEU A 11 31.70 5.75 -5.51
C LEU A 11 30.29 6.23 -5.14
N VAL A 12 29.81 5.87 -3.95
CA VAL A 12 28.50 6.27 -3.44
C VAL A 12 28.44 7.80 -3.27
N VAL A 13 29.49 8.41 -2.72
CA VAL A 13 29.60 9.87 -2.57
C VAL A 13 29.70 10.56 -3.93
N ARG A 14 30.52 10.04 -4.85
CA ARG A 14 30.66 10.59 -6.20
C ARG A 14 29.32 10.61 -6.94
N ARG A 15 28.62 9.47 -6.99
CA ARG A 15 27.30 9.37 -7.65
C ARG A 15 26.26 10.28 -6.98
N TYR A 16 26.35 10.46 -5.66
CA TYR A 16 25.54 11.44 -4.96
C TYR A 16 25.87 12.87 -5.37
N ARG A 17 27.14 13.24 -5.56
CA ARG A 17 27.51 14.59 -6.05
C ARG A 17 27.11 14.82 -7.51
N GLU A 18 27.15 13.76 -8.33
CA GLU A 18 26.70 13.76 -9.73
C GLU A 18 25.16 13.85 -9.89
N GLY A 19 24.41 13.89 -8.80
CA GLY A 19 22.97 14.14 -8.83
C GLY A 19 22.09 12.94 -8.51
N VAL A 20 22.64 11.72 -8.37
CA VAL A 20 21.85 10.52 -8.04
C VAL A 20 21.25 10.66 -6.63
N PRO A 21 19.92 10.59 -6.44
CA PRO A 21 19.32 10.81 -5.12
C PRO A 21 19.64 9.68 -4.15
N LEU A 22 19.74 9.99 -2.84
CA LEU A 22 19.97 9.00 -1.77
C LEU A 22 18.96 7.86 -1.80
N SER A 23 17.70 8.10 -2.19
CA SER A 23 16.69 7.05 -2.29
C SER A 23 17.02 6.01 -3.36
N ARG A 24 17.57 6.44 -4.50
CA ARG A 24 17.95 5.54 -5.60
C ARG A 24 19.22 4.77 -5.27
N LEU A 25 20.21 5.43 -4.66
CA LEU A 25 21.39 4.74 -4.12
C LEU A 25 20.98 3.71 -3.05
N ALA A 26 20.07 4.09 -2.15
CA ALA A 26 19.56 3.19 -1.12
C ALA A 26 18.85 1.96 -1.72
N GLU A 27 18.05 2.12 -2.77
CA GLU A 27 17.41 1.01 -3.49
C GLU A 27 18.43 0.11 -4.20
N GLU A 28 19.38 0.69 -4.95
CA GLU A 28 20.42 -0.05 -5.68
C GLU A 28 21.31 -0.88 -4.75
N TYR A 29 21.65 -0.33 -3.58
CA TYR A 29 22.40 -1.04 -2.54
C TYR A 29 21.48 -1.79 -1.56
N GLY A 30 20.17 -1.77 -1.76
CA GLY A 30 19.10 -2.29 -0.87
C GLY A 30 19.27 -2.02 0.61
N VAL A 31 19.71 -0.81 0.95
CA VAL A 31 19.74 -0.28 2.31
C VAL A 31 18.57 0.69 2.49
N SER A 32 18.25 1.04 3.74
CA SER A 32 17.25 2.09 3.97
C SER A 32 17.84 3.47 3.71
N THR A 33 17.04 4.38 3.15
CA THR A 33 17.47 5.77 2.87
C THR A 33 17.89 6.49 4.15
N GLY A 34 17.23 6.22 5.29
CA GLY A 34 17.61 6.79 6.59
C GLY A 34 18.95 6.27 7.12
N TRP A 35 19.27 4.99 6.88
CA TRP A 35 20.58 4.42 7.23
C TRP A 35 21.68 5.05 6.38
N LEU A 36 21.45 5.18 5.07
CA LEU A 36 22.41 5.81 4.16
C LEU A 36 22.60 7.30 4.48
N GLY A 37 21.53 8.03 4.82
CA GLY A 37 21.61 9.42 5.24
C GLY A 37 22.48 9.63 6.48
N ARG A 38 22.33 8.77 7.50
CA ARG A 38 23.18 8.80 8.69
C ARG A 38 24.65 8.53 8.36
N ARG A 39 24.95 7.64 7.41
CA ARG A 39 26.33 7.42 6.95
C ARG A 39 26.93 8.66 6.28
N PHE A 40 26.15 9.40 5.49
CA PHE A 40 26.62 10.66 4.91
C PHE A 40 26.92 11.71 5.98
N ASP A 41 26.08 11.81 7.02
CA ASP A 41 26.35 12.69 8.17
C ASP A 41 27.65 12.27 8.89
N GLU A 42 27.85 10.97 9.15
CA GLU A 42 29.06 10.42 9.78
C GLU A 42 30.33 10.62 8.92
N TRP A 43 30.19 10.62 7.59
CA TRP A 43 31.28 10.87 6.66
C TRP A 43 31.60 12.35 6.46
N GLY A 44 30.84 13.25 7.08
CA GLY A 44 30.99 14.71 6.90
C GLY A 44 30.54 15.20 5.52
N GLU A 45 29.75 14.41 4.79
CA GLU A 45 29.28 14.77 3.46
C GLU A 45 28.02 15.63 3.57
N ALA A 46 28.08 16.85 3.04
CA ALA A 46 26.96 17.77 3.06
C ALA A 46 25.75 17.16 2.33
N ARG A 47 24.62 17.03 3.05
CA ARG A 47 23.35 16.67 2.43
C ARG A 47 22.89 17.81 1.55
N ARG A 48 22.53 17.49 0.30
CA ARG A 48 21.93 18.43 -0.66
C ARG A 48 20.77 19.17 -0.02
N GLY A 49 20.75 20.49 -0.22
CA GLY A 49 19.76 21.38 0.39
C GLY A 49 18.35 21.17 -0.15
N LEU A 50 17.38 21.84 0.48
CA LEU A 50 15.96 21.77 0.13
C LEU A 50 15.71 22.09 -1.37
N VAL A 51 16.45 23.05 -1.93
CA VAL A 51 16.31 23.48 -3.33
C VAL A 51 16.71 22.37 -4.30
N ASP A 52 17.86 21.72 -4.09
CA ASP A 52 18.27 20.56 -4.88
C ASP A 52 17.28 19.41 -4.76
N ALA A 53 16.83 19.11 -3.53
CA ALA A 53 15.85 18.06 -3.29
C ALA A 53 14.53 18.32 -4.05
N LEU A 54 14.12 19.58 -4.20
CA LEU A 54 12.94 19.98 -4.97
C LEU A 54 13.16 19.91 -6.48
N LEU A 55 14.35 20.28 -6.98
CA LEU A 55 14.71 20.15 -8.40
C LEU A 55 14.69 18.67 -8.83
N TYR A 56 15.26 17.78 -8.02
CA TYR A 56 15.23 16.34 -8.31
C TYR A 56 13.86 15.70 -8.03
N ARG A 57 13.05 16.24 -7.12
CA ARG A 57 11.63 15.83 -6.96
C ARG A 57 10.82 16.10 -8.23
N ARG A 58 11.16 17.14 -9.00
CA ARG A 58 10.53 17.43 -10.30
C ARG A 58 11.02 16.48 -11.40
N ALA A 59 12.30 16.10 -11.39
CA ALA A 59 12.87 15.12 -12.32
C ALA A 59 12.45 13.66 -12.01
N GLY A 60 12.19 13.33 -10.75
CA GLY A 60 11.70 12.02 -10.28
C GLY A 60 10.22 11.99 -9.92
N ALA A 61 9.43 12.92 -10.46
CA ALA A 61 8.03 13.09 -10.09
C ALA A 61 7.21 11.82 -10.39
N ARG A 62 6.78 11.14 -9.31
CA ARG A 62 5.87 9.97 -9.31
C ARG A 62 6.24 8.94 -10.38
N VAL A 63 7.14 8.01 -10.05
CA VAL A 63 7.24 6.74 -10.80
C VAL A 63 5.84 6.11 -10.80
N PHE A 64 5.16 6.17 -11.95
CA PHE A 64 3.87 5.52 -12.13
C PHE A 64 4.12 4.02 -12.03
N ARG A 65 3.78 3.43 -10.88
CA ARG A 65 3.95 1.98 -10.58
C ARG A 65 2.93 1.11 -11.34
N GLY A 66 2.35 1.61 -12.43
CA GLY A 66 1.22 1.00 -13.12
C GLY A 66 -0.11 1.23 -12.38
N ARG A 67 -1.22 1.11 -13.11
CA ARG A 67 -2.52 0.86 -12.47
C ARG A 67 -2.56 -0.62 -12.13
N ALA A 68 -2.98 -0.98 -10.92
CA ALA A 68 -3.33 -2.36 -10.61
C ALA A 68 -4.27 -2.90 -11.70
N ARG A 69 -4.05 -4.15 -12.15
CA ARG A 69 -4.86 -4.76 -13.21
C ARG A 69 -6.34 -4.60 -12.84
N ARG A 70 -7.12 -3.97 -13.73
CA ARG A 70 -8.57 -3.94 -13.57
C ARG A 70 -9.09 -5.37 -13.74
N ARG A 71 -9.94 -5.82 -12.82
CA ARG A 71 -10.66 -7.08 -13.01
C ARG A 71 -11.47 -7.03 -14.29
N SER A 72 -11.55 -8.15 -15.00
CA SER A 72 -12.44 -8.28 -16.14
C SER A 72 -13.89 -8.25 -15.67
N SER A 73 -14.82 -7.95 -16.57
CA SER A 73 -16.25 -8.02 -16.23
C SER A 73 -16.69 -9.43 -15.85
N GLU A 74 -16.02 -10.45 -16.37
CA GLU A 74 -16.30 -11.86 -16.09
C GLU A 74 -15.88 -12.23 -14.68
N GLU A 75 -14.67 -11.86 -14.26
CA GLU A 75 -14.19 -12.05 -12.88
C GLU A 75 -15.10 -11.35 -11.85
N VAL A 76 -15.66 -10.19 -12.21
CA VAL A 76 -16.63 -9.48 -11.36
C VAL A 76 -17.95 -10.24 -11.28
N ARG A 77 -18.41 -10.82 -12.40
CA ARG A 77 -19.65 -11.58 -12.47
C ARG A 77 -19.56 -12.87 -11.68
N GLU A 78 -18.47 -13.62 -11.84
CA GLU A 78 -18.20 -14.86 -11.11
C GLU A 78 -18.16 -14.62 -9.61
N ALA A 79 -17.39 -13.62 -9.15
CA ALA A 79 -17.31 -13.28 -7.72
C ALA A 79 -18.68 -12.92 -7.12
N ARG A 80 -19.54 -12.22 -7.89
CA ARG A 80 -20.91 -11.90 -7.46
C ARG A 80 -21.81 -13.13 -7.44
N ALA A 81 -21.67 -14.03 -8.41
CA ALA A 81 -22.43 -15.27 -8.47
C ALA A 81 -22.07 -16.18 -7.30
N GLU A 82 -20.77 -16.31 -6.99
CA GLU A 82 -20.26 -17.05 -5.83
C GLU A 82 -20.84 -16.50 -4.52
N PHE A 83 -20.81 -15.17 -4.33
CA PHE A 83 -21.40 -14.52 -3.15
C PHE A 83 -22.90 -14.82 -3.00
N VAL A 84 -23.66 -14.79 -4.11
CA VAL A 84 -25.11 -15.04 -4.09
C VAL A 84 -25.40 -16.52 -3.84
N ALA A 85 -24.60 -17.43 -4.40
CA ALA A 85 -24.72 -18.86 -4.15
C ALA A 85 -24.42 -19.21 -2.68
N ALA A 86 -23.50 -18.49 -2.03
CA ALA A 86 -23.14 -18.68 -0.64
C ALA A 86 -24.09 -17.99 0.37
N ARG A 87 -25.32 -17.65 -0.03
CA ARG A 87 -26.30 -16.87 0.76
C ARG A 87 -26.39 -17.31 2.21
N ASP A 88 -26.69 -18.58 2.47
CA ASP A 88 -26.97 -19.07 3.83
C ASP A 88 -25.75 -18.91 4.76
N SER A 89 -24.55 -19.18 4.23
CA SER A 89 -23.29 -18.99 4.96
C SER A 89 -23.00 -17.52 5.23
N VAL A 90 -23.23 -16.65 4.23
CA VAL A 90 -23.05 -15.20 4.37
C VAL A 90 -24.00 -14.62 5.41
N GLU A 91 -25.28 -15.02 5.39
CA GLU A 91 -26.27 -14.58 6.36
C GLU A 91 -25.90 -15.02 7.79
N ALA A 92 -25.53 -16.29 7.99
CA ALA A 92 -25.13 -16.81 9.28
C ALA A 92 -23.93 -16.04 9.86
N ARG A 93 -22.87 -15.88 9.06
CA ARG A 93 -21.65 -15.17 9.47
C ARG A 93 -21.89 -13.69 9.76
N TYR A 94 -22.75 -13.04 8.99
CA TYR A 94 -23.13 -11.66 9.25
C TYR A 94 -23.90 -11.51 10.57
N ARG A 95 -24.82 -12.43 10.87
CA ARG A 95 -25.55 -12.47 12.16
C ARG A 95 -24.59 -12.72 13.33
N GLU A 96 -23.64 -13.64 13.17
CA GLU A 96 -22.64 -13.98 14.19
C GLU A 96 -21.69 -12.84 14.55
N GLY A 97 -21.33 -11.97 13.60
CA GLY A 97 -20.25 -11.03 13.91
C GLY A 97 -19.59 -10.37 12.72
N VAL A 98 -19.53 -11.10 11.62
CA VAL A 98 -18.63 -10.77 10.51
C VAL A 98 -19.14 -9.52 9.81
N SER A 99 -18.27 -8.52 9.70
CA SER A 99 -18.62 -7.25 9.06
C SER A 99 -18.85 -7.45 7.55
N ALA A 100 -19.72 -6.61 6.97
CA ALA A 100 -19.91 -6.57 5.51
C ALA A 100 -18.60 -6.32 4.74
N ALA A 101 -17.66 -5.59 5.34
CA ALA A 101 -16.34 -5.34 4.75
C ALA A 101 -15.43 -6.58 4.78
N ALA A 102 -15.54 -7.44 5.79
CA ALA A 102 -14.81 -8.71 5.83
C ALA A 102 -15.35 -9.68 4.76
N LEU A 103 -16.68 -9.82 4.68
CA LEU A 103 -17.35 -10.61 3.64
C LEU A 103 -16.98 -10.10 2.22
N ALA A 104 -16.96 -8.79 2.02
CA ALA A 104 -16.59 -8.20 0.73
C ALA A 104 -15.17 -8.56 0.28
N ARG A 105 -14.21 -8.57 1.20
CA ARG A 105 -12.81 -8.95 0.90
C ARG A 105 -12.70 -10.43 0.56
N GLU A 106 -13.36 -11.27 1.34
CA GLU A 106 -13.36 -12.72 1.16
C GLU A 106 -13.90 -13.13 -0.22
N PHE A 107 -15.08 -12.64 -0.58
CA PHE A 107 -15.71 -12.94 -1.86
C PHE A 107 -15.22 -12.04 -3.01
N ARG A 108 -14.24 -11.16 -2.76
CA ARG A 108 -13.70 -10.21 -3.76
C ARG A 108 -14.79 -9.36 -4.42
N VAL A 109 -15.81 -8.96 -3.68
CA VAL A 109 -16.91 -8.07 -4.10
C VAL A 109 -16.79 -6.69 -3.42
N SER A 110 -17.60 -5.73 -3.83
CA SER A 110 -17.61 -4.42 -3.15
C SER A 110 -18.44 -4.48 -1.86
N PRO A 111 -18.07 -3.73 -0.81
CA PRO A 111 -18.90 -3.61 0.40
C PRO A 111 -20.32 -3.10 0.12
N THR A 112 -20.48 -2.22 -0.88
CA THR A 112 -21.78 -1.74 -1.34
C THR A 112 -22.65 -2.87 -1.87
N PHE A 113 -22.08 -3.76 -2.69
CA PHE A 113 -22.80 -4.93 -3.22
C PHE A 113 -23.25 -5.86 -2.09
N VAL A 114 -22.41 -6.08 -1.07
CA VAL A 114 -22.78 -6.87 0.11
C VAL A 114 -23.95 -6.22 0.86
N ALA A 115 -23.89 -4.91 1.11
CA ALA A 115 -24.95 -4.20 1.84
C ALA A 115 -26.29 -4.21 1.08
N GLU A 116 -26.27 -3.99 -0.23
CA GLU A 116 -27.46 -4.10 -1.09
C GLU A 116 -28.03 -5.51 -1.07
N ARG A 117 -27.16 -6.53 -1.12
CA ARG A 117 -27.59 -7.93 -1.16
C ARG A 117 -28.20 -8.39 0.16
N LEU A 118 -27.58 -8.02 1.30
CA LEU A 118 -28.13 -8.28 2.62
C LEU A 118 -29.50 -7.62 2.80
N ALA A 119 -29.66 -6.38 2.34
CA ALA A 119 -30.96 -5.70 2.36
C ALA A 119 -32.01 -6.41 1.48
N ALA A 120 -31.62 -6.84 0.28
CA ALA A 120 -32.51 -7.59 -0.62
C ALA A 120 -32.92 -8.96 -0.05
N TRP A 121 -32.09 -9.58 0.80
CA TRP A 121 -32.40 -10.81 1.52
C TRP A 121 -33.20 -10.59 2.82
N GLY A 122 -33.51 -9.34 3.16
CA GLY A 122 -34.22 -8.99 4.39
C GLY A 122 -33.36 -9.11 5.65
N VAL A 123 -32.04 -9.14 5.52
CA VAL A 123 -31.13 -9.14 6.67
C VAL A 123 -31.01 -7.70 7.19
N PRO A 124 -31.45 -7.42 8.44
CA PRO A 124 -31.39 -6.07 8.99
C PRO A 124 -29.94 -5.61 9.12
N ARG A 125 -29.70 -4.32 8.85
CA ARG A 125 -28.40 -3.72 9.11
C ARG A 125 -28.10 -3.84 10.61
N ARG A 126 -26.91 -4.35 10.94
CA ARG A 126 -26.42 -4.26 12.32
C ARG A 126 -26.35 -2.80 12.71
N GLU A 127 -27.00 -2.45 13.81
CA GLU A 127 -26.78 -1.17 14.46
C GLU A 127 -25.29 -1.04 14.79
N PRO A 128 -24.69 0.14 14.61
CA PRO A 128 -23.35 0.37 15.11
C PRO A 128 -23.35 -0.03 16.58
N ARG A 129 -22.39 -0.88 17.00
CA ARG A 129 -22.19 -1.15 18.43
C ARG A 129 -22.10 0.21 19.09
N ALA A 130 -23.05 0.52 19.98
CA ALA A 130 -22.95 1.68 20.83
C ALA A 130 -21.54 1.63 21.43
N SER A 131 -20.73 2.63 21.12
CA SER A 131 -19.44 2.81 21.77
C SER A 131 -19.75 2.89 23.25
N GLU A 132 -19.45 1.84 24.02
CA GLU A 132 -19.57 1.92 25.47
C GLU A 132 -18.64 3.06 25.91
N PRO A 133 -19.16 4.11 26.57
CA PRO A 133 -18.31 5.15 27.11
C PRO A 133 -17.39 4.49 28.14
N THR A 134 -16.10 4.67 27.93
CA THR A 134 -15.01 4.22 28.81
C THR A 134 -15.08 4.94 30.16
#